data_AF-A0A9D7RVE8-F1
#
_entry.id   AF-A0A9D7RVE8-F1
#
_cell.length_a   1.000
_cell.length_b   1.000
_cell.length_c   1.000
_cell.angle_alpha   90.00
_cell.angle_beta   90.00
_cell.angle_gamma   90.00
#
_symmetry.space_group_name_H-M   'P 1'
#
loop_
_entity.id
_entity.type
_entity.pdbx_description
1 polymer ?
#
loop_
_entity_poly.entity_id
_entity_poly.type
_entity_poly.pdbx_seq_one_letter_code
_entity_poly.pdbx_strand_id
1 'polypeptide(L)'
;MEKEFLKAALGYLEHGFYVFPLKPKSKAPLTPNGFNDASNDPEIIKAWWKKHPDANIGIATGEISDLIVIDVDGEYPDTFPYPQNGHG
;
A
#
# COMPACT_ATOMS: atom_id res chain seq x y z
N MET A 1 -4.47 -22.61 -5.57
CA MET A 1 -4.84 -21.21 -5.81
C MET A 1 -3.80 -20.36 -5.11
N GLU A 2 -2.88 -19.79 -5.86
CA GLU A 2 -2.00 -18.73 -5.34
C GLU A 2 -2.89 -17.56 -4.94
N LYS A 3 -2.71 -17.04 -3.72
CA LYS A 3 -3.61 -16.02 -3.17
C LYS A 3 -3.33 -14.66 -3.83
N GLU A 4 -4.38 -13.95 -4.22
CA GLU A 4 -4.33 -12.66 -4.93
C GLU A 4 -3.30 -11.68 -4.34
N PHE A 5 -3.20 -11.58 -3.01
CA PHE A 5 -2.24 -10.70 -2.33
C PHE A 5 -0.77 -11.11 -2.51
N LEU A 6 -0.45 -12.41 -2.53
CA LEU A 6 0.92 -12.85 -2.79
C LEU A 6 1.33 -12.52 -4.22
N LYS A 7 0.44 -12.79 -5.18
CA LYS A 7 0.69 -12.46 -6.59
C LYS A 7 0.92 -10.96 -6.79
N ALA A 8 0.09 -10.11 -6.18
CA ALA A 8 0.28 -8.67 -6.22
C ALA A 8 1.57 -8.22 -5.53
N ALA A 9 1.91 -8.79 -4.37
CA ALA A 9 3.15 -8.48 -3.67
C ALA A 9 4.38 -8.80 -4.52
N LEU A 10 4.40 -9.95 -5.21
CA LEU A 10 5.46 -10.31 -6.14
C LEU A 10 5.52 -9.38 -7.36
N GLY A 11 4.38 -8.94 -7.89
CA GLY A 11 4.33 -7.98 -8.99
C GLY A 11 4.91 -6.60 -8.62
N TYR A 12 4.79 -6.16 -7.37
CA TYR A 12 5.44 -4.93 -6.91
C TYR A 12 6.97 -5.04 -6.88
N LEU A 13 7.51 -6.22 -6.64
CA LEU A 13 8.96 -6.46 -6.68
C LEU A 13 9.54 -6.18 -8.07
N GLU A 14 8.78 -6.50 -9.13
CA GLU A 14 9.19 -6.26 -10.52
C GLU A 14 9.33 -4.77 -10.84
N HIS A 15 8.70 -3.91 -10.02
CA HIS A 15 8.78 -2.46 -10.12
C HIS A 15 9.87 -1.87 -9.20
N GLY A 16 10.66 -2.72 -8.54
CA GLY A 16 11.70 -2.29 -7.60
C GLY A 16 11.18 -1.91 -6.21
N PHE A 17 9.90 -2.15 -5.93
CA PHE A 17 9.30 -1.75 -4.66
C PHE A 17 9.63 -2.72 -3.53
N TYR A 18 9.87 -2.15 -2.35
CA TYR A 18 10.05 -2.90 -1.12
C TYR A 18 8.71 -3.08 -0.44
N VAL A 19 8.32 -4.33 -0.20
CA VAL A 19 7.01 -4.68 0.34
C VAL A 19 7.13 -5.31 1.73
N PHE A 20 6.06 -5.23 2.52
CA PHE A 20 5.95 -5.86 3.83
C PHE A 20 4.49 -6.26 4.14
N PRO A 21 4.26 -7.32 4.93
CA PRO A 21 2.92 -7.76 5.29
C PRO A 21 2.28 -6.84 6.34
N LEU A 22 1.00 -6.53 6.13
CA LEU A 22 0.14 -5.82 7.07
C LEU A 22 -0.91 -6.77 7.66
N LYS A 23 -1.34 -6.49 8.89
CA LYS A 23 -2.46 -7.19 9.53
C LYS A 23 -3.71 -7.09 8.64
N PRO A 24 -4.47 -8.18 8.47
CA PRO A 24 -5.69 -8.16 7.67
C PRO A 24 -6.64 -7.04 8.12
N LYS A 25 -7.20 -6.29 7.16
CA LYS A 25 -8.14 -5.18 7.40
C LYS A 25 -7.59 -4.07 8.30
N SER A 26 -6.27 -3.91 8.34
CA SER A 26 -5.60 -2.89 9.13
C SER A 26 -4.44 -2.29 8.33
N LYS A 27 -3.94 -1.14 8.80
CA LYS A 27 -2.69 -0.51 8.33
C LYS A 27 -1.48 -0.87 9.21
N ALA A 28 -1.64 -1.81 10.16
CA ALA A 28 -0.58 -2.19 11.11
C ALA A 28 0.36 -3.27 10.51
N PRO A 29 1.69 -3.11 10.57
CA PRO A 29 2.64 -4.12 10.10
C PRO A 29 2.57 -5.44 10.89
N LEU A 30 2.91 -6.54 10.21
CA LEU A 30 3.13 -7.87 10.82
C LEU A 30 4.61 -8.17 11.10
N THR A 31 5.51 -7.32 10.62
CA THR A 31 6.96 -7.41 10.83
C THR A 31 7.39 -6.84 12.18
N PRO A 32 8.45 -7.38 12.83
CA PRO A 32 8.92 -6.88 14.12
C PRO A 32 9.33 -5.40 14.11
N ASN A 33 9.99 -4.93 13.05
CA ASN A 33 10.47 -3.54 12.94
C ASN A 33 9.59 -2.67 12.04
N GLY A 34 8.37 -3.12 11.75
CA GLY A 34 7.43 -2.39 10.89
C GLY A 34 7.92 -2.28 9.45
N PHE A 35 7.71 -1.13 8.82
CA PHE A 35 8.10 -0.91 7.42
C PHE A 35 9.62 -0.98 7.19
N ASN A 36 10.45 -0.89 8.24
CA ASN A 36 11.90 -1.01 8.11
C ASN A 36 12.34 -2.43 7.71
N ASP A 37 11.50 -3.44 7.94
CA ASP A 37 11.75 -4.81 7.50
C ASP A 37 11.26 -5.05 6.07
N ALA A 38 10.80 -4.01 5.34
CA ALA A 38 10.36 -4.17 3.96
C ALA A 38 11.48 -4.76 3.10
N SER A 39 11.10 -5.65 2.20
CA SER A 39 12.03 -6.42 1.39
C SER A 39 11.60 -6.44 -0.06
N ASN A 40 12.57 -6.52 -0.96
CA ASN A 40 12.36 -6.82 -2.36
C ASN A 40 12.78 -8.25 -2.75
N ASP A 41 13.09 -9.11 -1.77
CA ASP A 41 13.48 -10.51 -1.99
C ASP A 41 12.22 -11.41 -2.12
N PRO A 42 11.98 -12.04 -3.28
CA PRO A 42 10.84 -12.91 -3.51
C PRO A 42 10.71 -14.05 -2.49
N GLU A 43 11.82 -14.58 -1.97
CA GLU A 43 11.79 -15.68 -1.02
C GLU A 43 11.32 -15.22 0.36
N ILE A 44 11.71 -14.01 0.77
CA ILE A 44 11.19 -13.36 1.99
C ILE A 44 9.68 -13.11 1.85
N ILE A 45 9.23 -12.61 0.69
CA ILE A 45 7.80 -12.32 0.45
C ILE A 45 6.97 -13.59 0.50
N LYS A 46 7.41 -14.65 -0.18
CA LYS A 46 6.75 -15.97 -0.13
C LYS A 46 6.69 -16.51 1.29
N ALA A 47 7.75 -16.37 2.08
CA ALA A 47 7.78 -16.82 3.47
C ALA A 47 6.74 -16.07 4.34
N TRP A 48 6.61 -14.75 4.18
CA TRP A 48 5.60 -13.97 4.89
C TRP A 48 4.17 -14.39 4.55
N TRP A 49 3.84 -14.54 3.27
CA TRP A 49 2.48 -14.95 2.85
C TRP A 49 2.19 -16.44 3.07
N LYS A 50 3.22 -17.28 3.20
CA LYS A 50 3.05 -18.66 3.69
C LYS A 50 2.60 -18.68 5.15
N LYS A 51 3.12 -17.76 5.98
CA LYS A 51 2.78 -17.64 7.41
C LYS A 51 1.49 -16.85 7.64
N HIS A 52 1.24 -15.82 6.85
CA HIS A 52 0.09 -14.93 6.95
C HIS A 52 -0.62 -14.83 5.58
N PRO A 53 -1.39 -15.85 5.20
CA PRO A 53 -1.97 -15.95 3.86
C PRO A 53 -3.03 -14.88 3.52
N ASP A 54 -3.53 -14.19 4.54
CA ASP A 54 -4.55 -13.15 4.49
C ASP A 54 -3.98 -11.75 4.77
N ALA A 55 -2.65 -11.61 4.86
CA ALA A 55 -2.00 -10.33 5.05
C ALA A 55 -2.30 -9.36 3.90
N ASN A 56 -2.58 -8.11 4.28
CA ASN A 56 -2.60 -6.99 3.35
C ASN A 56 -1.16 -6.63 2.94
N ILE A 57 -1.00 -5.87 1.86
CA ILE A 57 0.31 -5.46 1.34
C ILE A 57 0.61 -4.03 1.77
N GLY A 58 1.78 -3.81 2.38
CA GLY A 58 2.38 -2.50 2.55
C GLY A 58 3.55 -2.32 1.58
N ILE A 59 3.77 -1.09 1.11
CA ILE A 59 4.94 -0.70 0.31
C ILE A 59 5.71 0.34 1.14
N ALA A 60 7.02 0.14 1.31
CA ALA A 60 7.88 1.15 1.90
C ALA A 60 8.15 2.23 0.85
N THR A 61 7.55 3.40 1.04
CA THR A 61 7.66 4.55 0.13
C THR A 61 8.95 5.35 0.39
N GLY A 62 9.20 6.38 -0.42
CA GLY A 62 10.40 7.20 -0.34
C GLY A 62 11.58 6.57 -1.07
N GLU A 63 12.80 6.93 -0.66
CA GLU A 63 14.04 6.59 -1.38
C GLU A 63 14.23 5.09 -1.62
N ILE A 64 13.77 4.24 -0.69
CA ILE A 64 13.94 2.78 -0.79
C ILE A 64 13.18 2.17 -1.99
N SER A 65 12.08 2.79 -2.41
CA SER A 65 11.27 2.34 -3.56
C SER A 65 11.16 3.38 -4.67
N ASP A 66 11.90 4.50 -4.58
CA ASP A 66 11.78 5.67 -5.47
C ASP A 66 10.32 6.11 -5.70
N LEU A 67 9.50 6.03 -4.65
CA LEU A 67 8.04 6.16 -4.75
C LEU A 67 7.52 7.27 -3.82
N ILE A 68 6.95 8.31 -4.43
CA ILE A 68 6.17 9.33 -3.71
C ILE A 68 4.68 8.94 -3.78
N VAL A 69 4.03 8.92 -2.62
CA VAL A 69 2.59 8.65 -2.51
C VAL A 69 1.88 9.88 -1.99
N ILE A 70 0.82 10.28 -2.69
CA ILE A 70 -0.09 11.34 -2.25
C ILE A 70 -1.41 10.66 -1.89
N ASP A 71 -1.77 10.71 -0.61
CA ASP A 71 -3.06 10.21 -0.13
C ASP A 71 -4.10 11.33 -0.34
N VAL A 72 -4.99 11.15 -1.31
CA VAL A 72 -6.03 12.14 -1.63
C VAL A 72 -7.32 11.70 -0.95
N ASP A 73 -7.44 12.05 0.33
CA ASP A 73 -8.67 11.91 1.10
C ASP A 73 -9.36 13.28 1.17
N GLY A 74 -10.31 13.52 0.27
CA GLY A 74 -11.12 14.73 0.28
C GLY A 74 -12.59 14.40 0.51
N GLU A 75 -13.21 14.99 1.54
CA GLU A 75 -14.63 15.31 1.41
C GLU A 75 -14.73 16.48 0.44
N TYR A 76 -15.46 16.30 -0.67
CA TYR A 76 -15.98 17.47 -1.36
C TYR A 76 -16.87 18.20 -0.34
N PRO A 77 -16.66 19.49 -0.06
CA PRO A 77 -17.66 20.23 0.68
C PRO A 77 -18.95 20.15 -0.14
N ASP A 78 -20.04 19.65 0.46
CA ASP A 78 -21.41 19.72 -0.07
C ASP A 78 -21.82 21.17 -0.42
N THR A 79 -21.00 22.15 -0.01
CA THR A 79 -21.11 23.57 -0.27
C THR A 79 -19.90 24.11 -1.04
N PHE A 80 -19.72 23.65 -2.27
CA PHE A 80 -19.16 24.55 -3.29
C PHE A 80 -20.23 25.58 -3.65
N PRO A 81 -20.06 26.89 -3.36
CA PRO A 81 -20.85 27.88 -4.07
C PRO A 81 -20.32 27.93 -5.50
N TYR A 82 -21.02 27.27 -6.43
CA TYR A 82 -20.96 27.74 -7.81
C TYR A 82 -21.29 29.24 -7.77
N PRO A 83 -20.44 30.14 -8.33
CA PRO A 83 -20.83 31.52 -8.46
C PRO A 83 -22.15 31.51 -9.24
N GLN A 84 -23.23 31.93 -8.58
CA GLN A 84 -24.47 32.27 -9.25
C GLN A 84 -24.11 33.47 -10.10
N ASN A 85 -23.77 33.21 -11.36
CA ASN A 85 -23.45 34.23 -12.33
C ASN A 85 -24.60 35.23 -12.30
N GLY A 86 -24.27 36.44 -11.83
CA GLY A 86 -25.18 37.56 -11.83
C GLY A 86 -25.69 37.78 -13.24
N HIS A 87 -26.99 37.60 -13.41
CA HIS A 87 -27.76 38.25 -14.45
C HIS A 87 -28.78 39.11 -13.73
N GLY A 88 -28.58 40.43 -13.86
CA GLY A 88 -29.63 41.41 -13.59
C GLY A 88 -30.73 41.38 -14.62
#